data_AF-A0A1A8PS74-F1
#
_entry.id   AF-A0A1A8PS74-F1
#
_cell.length_a   1.000
_cell.length_b   1.000
_cell.length_c   1.000
_cell.angle_alpha   90.00
_cell.angle_beta   90.00
_cell.angle_gamma   90.00
#
_symmetry.space_group_name_H-M   'P 1'
#
loop_
_entity.id
_entity.type
_entity.pdbx_description
1 polymer ?
#
loop_
_entity_poly.entity_id
_entity_poly.type
_entity_poly.pdbx_seq_one_letter_code
_entity_poly.pdbx_strand_id
1 'polypeptide(L)' 'LPFHVWITGALNPTSQILIPYLLSVEVFPKVTAVHLHLLDLEGTEEAMQALRINTEDLALNLLYQVLTGTLQSLKIK' A
#
# COMPACT_ATOMS: atom_id res chain seq x y z
N LEU A 1 1.34 -2.72 -17.88
CA LEU A 1 1.96 -1.85 -16.85
C LEU A 1 1.08 -1.93 -15.61
N PRO A 2 1.64 -2.05 -14.40
CA PRO A 2 0.83 -2.13 -13.19
C PRO A 2 0.01 -0.85 -12.99
N PHE A 3 -1.18 -0.99 -12.42
CA PHE A 3 -2.03 0.13 -12.04
C PHE A 3 -1.52 0.71 -10.72
N HIS A 4 -1.19 1.99 -10.70
CA HIS A 4 -0.59 2.64 -9.53
C HIS A 4 -1.66 3.24 -8.63
N VAL A 5 -1.65 2.87 -7.35
CA VAL A 5 -2.55 3.43 -6.33
C VAL A 5 -1.72 4.03 -5.21
N TRP A 6 -2.05 5.27 -4.83
CA TRP A 6 -1.37 6.02 -3.77
C TRP A 6 -2.32 6.21 -2.60
N ILE A 7 -1.87 5.85 -1.40
CA ILE A 7 -2.64 6.00 -0.16
C ILE A 7 -1.81 6.81 0.83
N THR A 8 -2.31 7.98 1.20
CA THR A 8 -1.76 8.80 2.29
C THR A 8 -2.48 8.48 3.60
N GLY A 9 -1.78 8.57 4.73
CA GLY A 9 -2.33 8.12 6.01
C GLY A 9 -2.54 6.62 6.01
N ALA A 10 -1.57 5.86 5.46
CA ALA A 10 -1.68 4.42 5.26
C ALA A 10 -1.83 3.64 6.57
N LEU A 11 -1.39 4.20 7.71
CA LEU A 11 -1.58 3.58 9.02
C LEU A 11 -2.96 3.84 9.62
N ASN A 12 -3.76 4.75 9.06
CA ASN A 12 -5.11 4.99 9.55
C ASN A 12 -5.99 3.74 9.37
N PRO A 13 -6.89 3.43 10.32
CA PRO A 13 -7.76 2.26 10.24
C PRO A 13 -8.55 2.17 8.93
N THR A 14 -9.05 3.30 8.43
CA THR A 14 -9.77 3.36 7.14
C THR A 14 -8.91 2.88 5.98
N SER A 15 -7.65 3.29 5.92
CA SER A 15 -6.71 2.89 4.89
C SER A 15 -6.39 1.40 4.97
N GLN A 16 -6.13 0.89 6.19
CA GLN A 16 -5.84 -0.53 6.40
C GLN A 16 -7.02 -1.44 6.03
N ILE A 17 -8.24 -0.99 6.28
CA ILE A 17 -9.45 -1.68 5.82
C ILE A 17 -9.56 -1.64 4.29
N LEU A 18 -9.21 -0.52 3.66
CA LEU A 18 -9.34 -0.31 2.21
C LEU A 18 -8.35 -1.15 1.38
N ILE A 19 -7.11 -1.30 1.84
CA ILE A 19 -6.02 -2.00 1.12
C ILE A 19 -6.43 -3.37 0.57
N PRO A 20 -6.99 -4.31 1.35
CA PRO A 20 -7.40 -5.62 0.82
C PRO A 20 -8.50 -5.50 -0.25
N TYR A 21 -9.44 -4.56 -0.12
CA TYR A 21 -10.48 -4.37 -1.14
C TYR A 21 -9.91 -3.86 -2.46
N LEU A 22 -8.91 -2.97 -2.43
CA LEU A 22 -8.24 -2.47 -3.65
C LEU A 22 -7.50 -3.58 -4.40
N LEU A 23 -7.14 -4.65 -3.72
CA LEU A 23 -6.49 -5.82 -4.28
C LEU A 23 -7.49 -6.93 -4.66
N SER A 24 -8.80 -6.67 -4.56
CA SER A 24 -9.84 -7.53 -5.10
C SER A 24 -10.06 -7.30 -6.60
N VAL A 25 -10.35 -8.38 -7.31
CA VAL A 25 -10.71 -8.36 -8.75
C VAL A 25 -12.01 -7.58 -9.02
N GLU A 26 -12.84 -7.38 -7.99
CA GLU A 26 -14.13 -6.70 -8.12
C GLU A 26 -13.99 -5.17 -8.23
N VAL A 27 -12.98 -4.59 -7.57
CA VAL A 27 -12.79 -3.13 -7.55
C VAL A 27 -12.17 -2.65 -8.86
N PHE A 28 -11.25 -3.43 -9.43
CA PHE A 28 -10.59 -3.10 -10.69
C PHE A 28 -10.71 -4.23 -11.72
N PRO A 29 -11.90 -4.43 -12.33
CA PRO A 29 -12.22 -5.62 -13.14
C PRO A 29 -11.38 -5.82 -14.41
N LYS A 30 -10.55 -4.85 -14.80
CA LYS A 30 -9.66 -4.91 -15.97
C LYS A 30 -8.19 -4.79 -15.62
N VAL A 31 -7.87 -4.65 -14.34
CA VAL A 31 -6.50 -4.53 -13.86
C VAL A 31 -5.99 -5.91 -13.50
N THR A 32 -4.82 -6.26 -14.04
CA THR A 32 -4.16 -7.56 -13.79
C THR A 32 -2.98 -7.44 -12.83
N ALA A 33 -2.60 -6.23 -12.45
CA ALA A 33 -1.47 -5.94 -11.56
C ALA A 33 -1.65 -4.56 -10.94
N VAL A 34 -1.48 -4.44 -9.63
CA VAL A 34 -1.58 -3.22 -8.82
C VAL A 34 -0.25 -2.98 -8.12
N HIS A 35 0.23 -1.74 -8.20
CA HIS A 35 1.38 -1.26 -7.44
C HIS A 35 0.89 -0.28 -6.38
N LEU A 36 1.03 -0.64 -5.11
CA LEU A 36 0.61 0.18 -3.98
C LEU A 36 1.76 1.08 -3.49
N HIS A 37 1.48 2.37 -3.37
CA HIS A 37 2.36 3.37 -2.77
C HIS A 37 1.69 3.83 -1.47
N LEU A 38 2.24 3.39 -0.33
CA LEU A 38 1.68 3.64 1.00
C LEU A 38 2.55 4.67 1.73
N LEU A 39 1.93 5.79 2.11
CA LEU A 39 2.61 6.90 2.77
C LEU A 39 1.91 7.21 4.10
N ASP A 40 2.69 7.38 5.15
CA ASP A 40 2.20 7.93 6.41
C ASP A 40 3.19 8.96 6.96
N LEU A 41 2.73 10.19 7.23
CA LEU A 41 3.62 11.29 7.61
C LEU A 41 4.09 11.20 9.06
N GLU A 42 3.26 10.61 9.92
CA GLU A 42 3.50 10.50 11.36
C GLU A 42 3.87 9.07 11.79
N GLY A 43 3.73 8.11 10.86
CA GLY A 43 4.14 6.74 11.03
C GLY A 43 5.64 6.55 11.27
N THR A 44 5.98 5.53 12.05
CA THR A 44 7.37 5.06 12.17
C THR A 44 7.72 4.13 11.01
N GLU A 45 9.01 4.01 10.69
CA GLU A 45 9.47 3.08 9.65
C GLU A 45 9.10 1.64 10.01
N GLU A 46 9.16 1.25 11.29
CA GLU A 46 8.77 -0.09 11.74
C GLU A 46 7.28 -0.35 11.50
N ALA A 47 6.41 0.63 11.81
CA ALA A 47 4.98 0.51 11.56
C ALA A 47 4.68 0.40 10.05
N MET A 48 5.39 1.18 9.22
CA MET A 48 5.27 1.09 7.77
C MET A 48 5.79 -0.23 7.22
N GLN A 49 6.90 -0.78 7.74
CA GLN A 49 7.40 -2.10 7.35
C GLN A 49 6.43 -3.21 7.77
N ALA A 50 5.84 -3.14 8.96
CA ALA A 50 4.81 -4.08 9.38
C ALA A 50 3.58 -4.03 8.45
N LEU A 51 3.11 -2.83 8.08
CA LEU A 51 2.02 -2.67 7.12
C LEU A 51 2.39 -3.26 5.75
N ARG A 52 3.63 -3.06 5.29
CA ARG A 52 4.11 -3.65 4.03
C ARG A 52 4.05 -5.17 4.07
N ILE A 53 4.63 -5.79 5.10
CA ILE A 53 4.64 -7.24 5.27
C ILE A 53 3.22 -7.78 5.29
N ASN A 54 2.34 -7.17 6.08
CA ASN A 54 0.93 -7.58 6.15
C ASN A 54 0.24 -7.46 4.79
N THR A 55 0.54 -6.42 4.01
CA THR A 55 -0.03 -6.22 2.67
C THR A 55 0.52 -7.24 1.67
N GLU A 56 1.82 -7.54 1.72
CA GLU A 56 2.46 -8.55 0.89
C GLU A 56 1.95 -9.97 1.22
N ASP A 57 1.69 -10.25 2.50
CA ASP A 57 1.17 -11.54 3.00
C ASP A 57 -0.29 -11.81 2.58
N LEU A 58 -1.05 -10.77 2.19
CA LEU A 58 -2.37 -10.98 1.59
C LEU A 58 -2.30 -11.88 0.34
N ALA A 59 -1.11 -12.04 -0.28
CA ALA A 59 -0.82 -12.98 -1.37
C ALA A 59 -1.82 -12.93 -2.54
N LEU A 60 -2.39 -11.74 -2.77
CA LEU A 60 -3.41 -11.54 -3.80
C LEU A 60 -2.76 -11.49 -5.18
N ASN A 61 -3.32 -12.25 -6.12
CA ASN A 61 -2.82 -12.37 -7.50
C ASN A 61 -2.67 -11.02 -8.24
N LEU A 62 -3.33 -9.96 -7.75
CA LEU A 62 -3.24 -8.62 -8.30
C LEU A 62 -2.08 -7.80 -7.74
N LEU A 63 -1.49 -8.14 -6.60
CA LEU A 63 -0.44 -7.32 -6.00
C LEU A 63 0.89 -7.54 -6.71
N TYR A 64 1.38 -6.51 -7.40
CA TYR A 64 2.69 -6.52 -8.06
C TYR A 64 3.81 -6.09 -7.13
N GLN A 65 3.61 -4.98 -6.42
CA GLN A 65 4.61 -4.40 -5.51
C GLN A 65 3.94 -3.47 -4.50
N VAL A 66 4.53 -3.40 -3.31
CA VAL A 66 4.22 -2.39 -2.29
C VAL A 66 5.47 -1.56 -2.04
N LEU A 67 5.34 -0.24 -2.12
CA LEU A 67 6.34 0.72 -1.66
C LEU A 67 5.78 1.47 -0.48
N THR A 68 6.59 1.60 0.57
CA THR A 68 6.26 2.35 1.77
C THR A 68 7.16 3.56 1.91
N GLY A 69 6.63 4.61 2.54
CA GLY A 69 7.40 5.78 2.92
C GLY A 69 6.83 6.50 4.13
N THR A 70 7.69 7.28 4.77
CA THR A 70 7.34 8.23 5.82
C THR A 70 7.79 9.64 5.45
N LEU A 71 7.40 10.63 6.26
CA LEU A 71 7.92 11.99 6.12
C LEU A 71 9.47 12.02 6.29
N GLN A 72 10.05 11.13 7.10
CA GLN A 72 11.50 11.09 7.31
C GLN A 72 12.23 10.64 6.04
N SER A 73 11.69 9.66 5.32
CA SER A 73 12.26 9.16 4.06
C SER A 73 12.14 10.17 2.90
N LEU A 74 11.20 11.11 2.97
CA LEU A 74 11.06 12.21 2.00
C LEU A 74 12.00 13.40 2.28
N LYS A 75 12.47 13.58 3.53
CA LYS A 75 13.39 14.68 3.90
C LYS A 75 14.86 14.41 3.56
N ILE A 76 15.20 13.21 3.09
CA ILE A 76 16.57 12.78 2.76
C ILE A 76 16.81 12.78 1.23
N LYS A 77 15.89 13.36 0.44
CA LYS A 77 16.06 13.57 -1.00
C LYS A 77 16.10 15.06 -1.37
#